data_AF-A0A7W7T2P1-F1
#
_entry.id   AF-A0A7W7T2P1-F1
#
_cell.length_a   1.000
_cell.length_b   1.000
_cell.length_c   1.000
_cell.angle_alpha   90.00
_cell.angle_beta   90.00
_cell.angle_gamma   90.00
#
_symmetry.space_group_name_H-M   'P 1'
#
loop_
_entity.id
_entity.type
_entity.pdbx_description
1 polymer ?
#
loop_
_entity_poly.entity_id
_entity_poly.type
_entity_poly.pdbx_seq_one_letter_code
_entity_poly.pdbx_strand_id
1 'polypeptide(L)' 'MFEDDDRRYAVVRNAEEQYSLWPEGRELPPGWTAVGVSGSKERCLDHIREVWTDLRPLSLRSA' A
#
# COMPACT_ATOMS: atom_id res chain seq x y z
N MET A 1 -25.22 5.40 -2.86
CA MET A 1 -24.48 6.65 -2.62
C MET A 1 -23.06 6.34 -3.06
N PHE A 2 -22.64 6.85 -4.21
CA PHE A 2 -21.37 6.48 -4.84
C PHE A 2 -20.25 7.07 -4.00
N GLU A 3 -19.48 6.20 -3.35
CA GLU A 3 -18.38 6.62 -2.49
C GLU A 3 -17.31 7.28 -3.36
N ASP A 4 -17.07 8.55 -3.07
CA ASP A 4 -16.09 9.43 -3.68
C ASP A 4 -14.68 8.84 -3.47
N ASP A 5 -14.18 8.11 -4.46
CA ASP A 5 -12.77 7.71 -4.53
C ASP A 5 -12.21 8.03 -5.94
N ASP A 6 -12.45 9.25 -6.43
CA ASP A 6 -11.69 9.83 -7.56
C ASP A 6 -10.21 10.05 -7.19
N ARG A 7 -9.89 9.92 -5.89
CA ARG A 7 -8.53 10.00 -5.37
C ARG A 7 -7.75 8.75 -5.73
N ARG A 8 -6.84 8.90 -6.69
CA ARG A 8 -5.85 7.88 -7.03
C ARG A 8 -4.76 7.80 -5.96
N TYR A 9 -4.55 6.60 -5.45
CA TYR A 9 -3.47 6.23 -4.56
C TYR A 9 -2.48 5.34 -5.30
N ALA A 10 -1.21 5.47 -4.97
CA ALA A 10 -0.13 4.59 -5.36
C ALA A 10 0.34 3.82 -4.14
N VAL A 11 0.56 2.51 -4.31
CA VAL A 11 1.24 1.70 -3.34
C VAL A 11 2.71 2.06 -3.38
N VAL A 12 3.24 2.40 -2.21
CA VAL A 12 4.65 2.70 -2.01
C VAL A 12 5.23 1.70 -1.04
N ARG A 13 6.51 1.37 -1.24
CA ARG A 13 7.29 0.57 -0.31
C ARG A 13 8.50 1.35 0.17
N ASN A 14 8.90 1.13 1.42
CA ASN A 14 10.19 1.59 1.91
C ASN A 14 11.26 0.48 1.77
N ALA A 15 12.49 0.78 2.20
CA ALA A 15 13.59 -0.18 2.26
C ALA A 15 13.37 -1.32 3.27
N GLU A 16 12.40 -1.17 4.19
CA GLU A 16 12.03 -2.16 5.21
C GLU A 16 10.87 -3.06 4.76
N GLU A 17 10.55 -3.06 3.46
CA GLU A 17 9.47 -3.85 2.85
C GLU A 17 8.06 -3.53 3.41
N GLN A 18 7.90 -2.35 4.01
CA GLN A 18 6.61 -1.87 4.49
C GLN A 18 5.84 -1.21 3.35
N TYR A 19 4.62 -1.69 3.12
CA TYR A 19 3.71 -1.14 2.14
C TYR A 19 2.83 -0.05 2.76
N SER A 20 2.70 1.07 2.06
CA SER A 20 1.82 2.16 2.46
C SER A 20 1.09 2.73 1.24
N LEU A 21 -0.01 3.44 1.48
CA LEU A 21 -0.77 4.13 0.45
C LEU A 21 -0.33 5.58 0.38
N TRP A 22 0.11 6.01 -0.78
CA TRP A 22 0.51 7.38 -1.04
C TRP A 22 -0.37 8.02 -2.12
N PRO A 23 -0.91 9.23 -1.95
CA PRO A 23 -1.71 9.88 -2.98
C PRO A 23 -0.84 10.20 -4.22
N GLU A 24 -1.31 9.84 -5.43
CA GLU A 24 -0.55 10.01 -6.69
C GLU A 24 -0.23 11.50 -7.00
N GLY A 25 -0.99 12.43 -6.42
CA GLY A 25 -0.79 13.87 -6.57
C GLY A 25 0.25 14.51 -5.65
N ARG A 26 1.02 13.73 -4.88
CA ARG A 26 2.04 14.24 -3.94
C ARG A 26 3.41 13.62 -4.22
N GLU A 27 4.45 14.43 -4.11
CA GLU A 27 5.84 13.98 -4.16
C GLU A 27 6.14 12.90 -3.11
N LEU A 28 6.94 11.91 -3.49
CA LEU A 28 7.31 10.80 -2.62
C LEU A 28 8.42 11.24 -1.65
N PRO A 29 8.30 10.94 -0.34
CA PRO A 29 9.36 11.21 0.60
C PRO A 29 10.61 10.37 0.29
N PRO A 30 11.82 10.86 0.62
CA PRO A 30 13.06 10.12 0.40
C PRO A 30 13.04 8.79 1.15
N GLY A 31 13.45 7.73 0.47
CA GLY A 31 13.43 6.36 1.01
C GLY A 31 12.15 5.57 0.73
N TRP A 32 11.13 6.20 0.13
CA TRP A 32 9.93 5.53 -0.37
C TRP A 32 9.97 5.39 -1.89
N THR A 33 9.59 4.22 -2.38
CA THR A 33 9.57 3.89 -3.81
C THR A 33 8.18 3.38 -4.19
N ALA A 34 7.58 3.95 -5.22
CA ALA A 34 6.33 3.42 -5.77
C ALA A 34 6.55 2.02 -6.34
N VAL A 35 5.70 1.05 -5.98
CA VAL A 35 5.80 -0.33 -6.50
C VAL A 35 5.19 -0.51 -7.88
N GLY A 36 4.65 0.57 -8.47
CA GLY A 36 4.00 0.54 -9.78
C GLY A 36 2.53 0.11 -9.75
N VAL A 37 1.94 -0.01 -8.55
CA VAL A 37 0.51 -0.26 -8.38
C VAL A 37 -0.17 1.02 -7.94
N SER A 38 -0.99 1.62 -8.80
CA SER A 38 -1.83 2.77 -8.45
C SER A 38 -3.27 2.57 -8.93
N GLY A 39 -4.21 3.27 -8.28
CA GLY A 39 -5.63 3.18 -8.55
C GLY A 39 -6.46 3.67 -7.38
N SER A 40 -7.70 3.21 -7.30
CA SER A 40 -8.56 3.47 -6.13
C SER A 40 -7.97 2.87 -4.86
N LYS A 41 -8.29 3.49 -3.73
CA LYS A 41 -7.84 3.06 -2.41
C LYS A 41 -8.09 1.57 -2.16
N GLU A 42 -9.27 1.08 -2.53
CA GLU A 42 -9.65 -0.33 -2.39
C GLU A 42 -8.77 -1.27 -3.21
N ARG A 43 -8.49 -0.93 -4.48
CA ARG A 43 -7.62 -1.73 -5.36
C ARG A 43 -6.20 -1.81 -4.80
N CYS A 44 -5.68 -0.68 -4.31
CA CYS A 44 -4.37 -0.64 -3.69
C CYS A 44 -4.34 -1.41 -2.36
N LEU A 45 -5.39 -1.33 -1.53
CA LEU A 45 -5.51 -2.11 -0.30
C LEU A 45 -5.60 -3.61 -0.57
N ASP A 46 -6.37 -4.01 -1.59
CA ASP A 46 -6.50 -5.41 -2.00
C ASP A 46 -5.16 -5.96 -2.47
N HIS A 47 -4.47 -5.23 -3.35
CA HIS A 47 -3.12 -5.59 -3.76
C HIS A 47 -2.16 -5.69 -2.56
N ILE A 48 -2.19 -4.72 -1.64
CA ILE A 48 -1.39 -4.78 -0.41
C ILE A 48 -1.75 -6.03 0.38
N ARG A 49 -3.02 -6.41 0.53
CA ARG A 49 -3.42 -7.64 1.24
C ARG A 49 -2.93 -8.90 0.53
N GLU A 50 -2.91 -8.92 -0.80
CA GLU A 50 -2.42 -10.05 -1.59
C GLU A 50 -0.90 -10.20 -1.51
N VAL A 51 -0.13 -9.09 -1.65
CA VAL A 51 1.35 -9.14 -1.61
C VAL A 51 1.89 -9.15 -0.19
N TRP A 52 1.22 -8.47 0.73
CA TRP A 52 1.46 -8.53 2.17
C TRP A 52 0.59 -9.63 2.78
N THR A 53 0.59 -10.80 2.14
CA THR A 53 -0.14 -12.00 2.61
C THR A 53 0.46 -12.57 3.88
N ASP A 54 1.73 -12.26 4.19
CA ASP A 54 2.33 -12.56 5.49
C ASP A 54 2.17 -11.34 6.42
N LEU A 55 0.94 -11.14 6.89
CA LEU A 55 0.59 -10.23 7.99
C LEU A 55 1.02 -10.76 9.37
N ARG A 56 1.83 -11.83 9.42
CA ARG A 56 2.49 -12.22 10.66
C ARG A 56 3.72 -11.33 10.82
N PRO A 57 3.82 -10.50 11.88
CA PRO A 57 5.16 -10.25 12.40
C PRO A 57 5.79 -11.63 12.66
N LEU A 58 7.11 -11.78 12.47
CA LEU A 58 7.88 -12.99 12.84
C LEU A 58 7.54 -13.55 14.24
N SER A 59 6.88 -12.78 15.10
CA SER A 59 6.42 -13.12 16.44
C SER A 59 5.12 -13.93 16.57
N LEU A 60 4.28 -14.10 15.53
CA LEU A 60 2.93 -14.73 15.68
C LEU A 60 2.81 -16.09 14.97
N ARG A 61 3.87 -16.90 15.04
CA ARG A 61 3.90 -18.30 14.56
C ARG A 61 3.54 -19.35 15.63
N SER A 62 3.12 -18.92 16.83
CA SER A 62 2.65 -19.82 17.89
C SER A 62 1.42 -19.25 18.61
N ALA A 63 0.23 -19.78 18.29
CA ALA A 63 -0.88 -20.02 19.21
C ALA A 63 -1.95 -20.84 18.48
#